data_AF-Q2IWZ7-F1
#
_entry.id   AF-Q2IWZ7-F1
#
_cell.length_a   1.000
_cell.length_b   1.000
_cell.length_c   1.000
_cell.angle_alpha   90.00
_cell.angle_beta   90.00
_cell.angle_gamma   90.00
#
_symmetry.space_group_name_H-M   'P 1'
#
loop_
_entity.id
_entity.type
_entity.pdbx_description
1 polymer ?
#
loop_
_entity_poly.entity_id
_entity_poly.type
_entity_poly.pdbx_seq_one_letter_code
_entity_poly.pdbx_strand_id
1 'polypeptide(L)'
;MWARSGACCLSVRREYWELGMELLTPAEMDRADLLTIAWGSSGFALMLHAGRHVAQAAIELAETGPILVIAGPGNNGGDGLIAATELVALGRTVHVMLLGERDALKGDAALAAREWKGPLLPFLPQSIGTPSLIIDALFGSGLNRPVKDQALEMIEAVNATGVPVLAVDLPSGINGATGAVMGAAIRARETVTFFRRKPGHLLVPGRLYCGKLKVADIGIDPAVLDEIKPQAFENDPNLWLPHFPVPRADGHKYGRGHAVVISGELSQTGAARLAARGALRAGAGLVTLASPCDALAVNATALTAVMVRAIDTPDQLAGMLADRRFNAVGVGPGAGIDDRTRGNVLAALAAGAGTVLDADALTVFAGAPETLFEAIKSGANPQVVLTPHEGEFPRLFSDMSNKNPLRSKLERVRVAAQRSGAVVLLKGPDTVVASPDGRAAIAFNAPPWLATAGSGDVLTGIITGLLAQRVAAFEAACIGVWMHGEAACEAGPGLIAEDLTETLPAVIRRVYDELGIEY
;
A
#
# COMPACT_ATOMS: atom_id res chain seq x y z
N MET A 1 -21.52 -11.09 -10.87
CA MET A 1 -22.58 -10.45 -10.07
C MET A 1 -21.94 -9.71 -8.88
N TRP A 2 -21.03 -8.77 -9.20
CA TRP A 2 -20.17 -8.02 -8.26
C TRP A 2 -20.50 -6.52 -8.40
N ALA A 3 -21.77 -6.18 -8.22
CA ALA A 3 -22.25 -4.80 -8.27
C ALA A 3 -23.65 -4.76 -7.66
N ARG A 4 -23.73 -4.71 -6.33
CA ARG A 4 -24.87 -4.20 -5.53
C ARG A 4 -24.62 -4.47 -4.04
N SER A 5 -23.77 -3.65 -3.45
CA SER A 5 -23.83 -3.33 -2.02
C SER A 5 -23.20 -1.95 -1.80
N GLY A 6 -23.81 -0.92 -2.41
CA GLY A 6 -23.47 0.49 -2.20
C GLY A 6 -23.89 1.04 -0.82
N ALA A 7 -24.01 0.18 0.18
CA ALA A 7 -24.41 0.52 1.54
C ALA A 7 -23.79 -0.47 2.54
N CYS A 8 -22.47 -0.70 2.48
CA CYS A 8 -21.73 -1.41 3.54
C CYS A 8 -20.21 -1.35 3.30
N CYS A 9 -19.60 -0.16 3.39
CA CYS A 9 -18.13 -0.06 3.45
C CYS A 9 -17.64 0.55 4.76
N LEU A 10 -18.46 1.32 5.49
CA LEU A 10 -18.04 2.00 6.73
C LEU A 10 -18.28 1.19 8.01
N SER A 11 -19.36 0.41 8.12
CA SER A 11 -19.59 -0.43 9.32
C SER A 11 -18.57 -1.56 9.43
N VAL A 12 -18.17 -2.14 8.29
CA VAL A 12 -17.09 -3.13 8.22
C VAL A 12 -15.73 -2.48 8.47
N ARG A 13 -15.53 -1.19 8.14
CA ARG A 13 -14.27 -0.46 8.39
C ARG A 13 -14.08 -0.09 9.86
N ARG A 14 -15.14 0.19 10.65
CA ARG A 14 -15.02 0.48 12.10
C ARG A 14 -14.36 -0.63 12.91
N GLU A 15 -14.58 -1.90 12.55
CA GLU A 15 -13.87 -3.05 13.17
C GLU A 15 -12.38 -3.11 12.78
N TYR A 16 -11.94 -2.47 11.68
CA TYR A 16 -10.52 -2.40 11.29
C TYR A 16 -9.72 -1.32 12.05
N TRP A 17 -10.37 -0.31 12.64
CA TRP A 17 -9.69 0.77 13.37
C TRP A 17 -9.01 0.29 14.67
N GLU A 18 -9.44 -0.84 15.24
CA GLU A 18 -8.84 -1.41 16.46
C GLU A 18 -7.58 -2.27 16.16
N LEU A 19 -7.33 -2.62 14.88
CA LEU A 19 -6.33 -3.61 14.49
C LEU A 19 -4.94 -3.03 14.14
N GLY A 20 -4.77 -1.71 14.24
CA GLY A 20 -3.51 -0.99 14.05
C GLY A 20 -3.07 -0.87 12.58
N MET A 21 -2.43 0.26 12.25
CA MET A 21 -1.95 0.57 10.89
C MET A 21 -0.53 0.06 10.62
N GLU A 22 0.16 -0.45 11.65
CA GLU A 22 1.53 -0.92 11.55
C GLU A 22 1.62 -2.21 10.73
N LEU A 23 2.65 -2.29 9.89
CA LEU A 23 3.05 -3.51 9.23
C LEU A 23 4.29 -4.06 9.90
N LEU A 24 4.21 -5.31 10.36
CA LEU A 24 5.37 -6.00 10.92
C LEU A 24 5.95 -6.92 9.86
N THR A 25 7.25 -6.82 9.61
CA THR A 25 7.97 -7.88 8.90
C THR A 25 7.87 -9.20 9.68
N PRO A 26 8.09 -10.37 9.05
CA PRO A 26 8.12 -11.64 9.77
C PRO A 26 9.06 -11.61 10.98
N ALA A 27 10.24 -10.98 10.86
CA ALA A 27 11.18 -10.85 11.97
C ALA A 27 10.68 -9.92 13.10
N GLU A 28 9.95 -8.86 12.78
CA GLU A 28 9.33 -7.99 13.80
C GLU A 28 8.14 -8.68 14.48
N MET A 29 7.39 -9.52 13.76
CA MET A 29 6.35 -10.36 14.33
C MET A 29 6.93 -11.41 15.28
N ASP A 30 8.00 -12.10 14.89
CA ASP A 30 8.73 -13.04 15.77
C ASP A 30 9.22 -12.32 17.05
N ARG A 31 9.66 -11.06 16.92
CA ARG A 31 10.06 -10.23 18.07
C ARG A 31 8.87 -9.87 18.96
N ALA A 32 7.70 -9.60 18.40
CA ALA A 32 6.47 -9.36 19.16
C ALA A 32 6.07 -10.57 19.99
N ASP A 33 6.16 -11.78 19.41
CA ASP A 33 5.89 -13.04 20.11
C ASP A 33 6.87 -13.24 21.27
N LEU A 34 8.18 -13.03 21.04
CA LEU A 34 9.21 -13.15 22.06
C LEU A 34 9.04 -12.16 23.21
N LEU A 35 8.67 -10.91 22.93
CA LEU A 35 8.38 -9.90 23.96
C LEU A 35 7.16 -10.30 24.79
N THR A 36 6.11 -10.78 24.12
CA THR A 36 4.88 -11.25 24.78
C THR A 36 5.15 -12.41 25.72
N ILE A 37 5.99 -13.37 25.31
CA ILE A 37 6.43 -14.48 26.15
C ILE A 37 7.26 -13.98 27.34
N ALA A 38 8.17 -13.03 27.11
CA ALA A 38 8.97 -12.43 28.17
C ALA A 38 8.12 -11.66 29.21
N TRP A 39 6.93 -11.18 28.81
CA TRP A 39 5.99 -10.47 29.69
C TRP A 39 5.01 -11.38 30.44
N GLY A 40 5.12 -12.71 30.29
CA GLY A 40 4.44 -13.70 31.12
C GLY A 40 3.38 -14.55 30.41
N SER A 41 3.12 -14.31 29.13
CA SER A 41 2.33 -15.23 28.30
C SER A 41 3.18 -16.43 27.81
N SER A 42 2.55 -17.45 27.24
CA SER A 42 3.28 -18.57 26.60
C SER A 42 3.00 -18.60 25.09
N GLY A 43 3.97 -19.07 24.29
CA GLY A 43 3.78 -19.24 22.85
C GLY A 43 2.60 -20.16 22.52
N PHE A 44 2.43 -21.22 23.32
CA PHE A 44 1.27 -22.09 23.20
C PHE A 44 -0.07 -21.39 23.50
N ALA A 45 -0.11 -20.43 24.42
CA ALA A 45 -1.34 -19.65 24.65
C ALA A 45 -1.70 -18.80 23.43
N LEU A 46 -0.72 -18.15 22.80
CA LEU A 46 -0.91 -17.41 21.54
C LEU A 46 -1.45 -18.34 20.43
N MET A 47 -0.86 -19.53 20.29
CA MET A 47 -1.31 -20.57 19.34
C MET A 47 -2.74 -21.05 19.61
N LEU A 48 -3.15 -21.17 20.88
CA LEU A 48 -4.53 -21.49 21.25
C LEU A 48 -5.51 -20.41 20.77
N HIS A 49 -5.16 -19.13 20.95
CA HIS A 49 -5.97 -18.02 20.45
C HIS A 49 -6.01 -17.98 18.92
N ALA A 50 -4.86 -18.13 18.26
CA ALA A 50 -4.75 -18.19 16.81
C ALA A 50 -5.65 -19.28 16.20
N GLY A 51 -5.54 -20.51 16.70
CA GLY A 51 -6.34 -21.63 16.23
C GLY A 51 -7.86 -21.44 16.43
N ARG A 52 -8.28 -20.80 17.53
CA ARG A 52 -9.70 -20.44 17.75
C ARG A 52 -10.22 -19.44 16.72
N HIS A 53 -9.45 -18.40 16.40
CA HIS A 53 -9.83 -17.43 15.38
C HIS A 53 -9.90 -18.06 13.98
N VAL A 54 -8.98 -18.99 13.67
CA VAL A 54 -9.03 -19.77 12.43
C VAL A 54 -10.28 -20.66 12.39
N ALA A 55 -10.62 -21.36 13.47
CA ALA A 55 -11.83 -22.18 13.56
C ALA A 55 -13.10 -21.35 13.37
N GLN A 56 -13.18 -20.16 13.99
CA GLN A 56 -14.30 -19.24 13.84
C GLN A 56 -14.46 -18.78 12.37
N ALA A 57 -13.36 -18.36 11.73
CA ALA A 57 -13.38 -17.97 10.32
C ALA A 57 -13.77 -19.14 9.40
N ALA A 58 -13.35 -20.36 9.72
CA ALA A 58 -13.71 -21.55 8.95
C ALA A 58 -15.22 -21.84 9.00
N ILE A 59 -15.87 -21.65 10.15
CA ILE A 59 -17.32 -21.82 10.31
C ILE A 59 -18.10 -20.78 9.48
N GLU A 60 -17.64 -19.54 9.48
CA GLU A 60 -18.23 -18.48 8.67
C GLU A 60 -18.10 -18.73 7.17
N LEU A 61 -16.99 -19.37 6.75
CA LEU A 61 -16.71 -19.63 5.34
C LEU A 61 -17.41 -20.89 4.81
N ALA A 62 -17.67 -21.88 5.68
CA ALA A 62 -18.30 -23.14 5.34
C ALA A 62 -19.38 -23.57 6.35
N GLU A 63 -20.63 -23.24 6.04
CA GLU A 63 -21.79 -23.54 6.91
C GLU A 63 -21.99 -25.04 7.16
N THR A 64 -21.73 -25.91 6.16
CA THR A 64 -21.90 -27.37 6.27
C THR A 64 -20.83 -28.12 5.50
N GLY A 65 -20.69 -29.43 5.80
CA GLY A 65 -19.75 -30.32 5.11
C GLY A 65 -18.40 -30.49 5.82
N PRO A 66 -17.58 -31.46 5.35
CA PRO A 66 -16.30 -31.77 5.96
C PRO A 66 -15.26 -30.68 5.69
N ILE A 67 -14.38 -30.45 6.65
CA ILE A 67 -13.26 -29.52 6.56
C ILE A 67 -11.96 -30.33 6.53
N LEU A 68 -11.04 -29.98 5.62
CA LEU A 68 -9.70 -30.55 5.57
C LEU A 68 -8.69 -29.52 6.08
N VAL A 69 -7.89 -29.87 7.08
CA VAL A 69 -6.75 -29.05 7.52
C VAL A 69 -5.47 -29.66 6.97
N ILE A 70 -4.66 -28.84 6.32
CA ILE A 70 -3.34 -29.22 5.81
C ILE A 70 -2.30 -28.49 6.64
N ALA A 71 -1.67 -29.21 7.57
CA ALA A 71 -0.75 -28.65 8.56
C ALA A 71 0.72 -28.94 8.20
N GLY A 72 1.57 -27.94 8.39
CA GLY A 72 3.02 -28.09 8.31
C GLY A 72 3.67 -28.49 9.64
N PRO A 73 5.01 -28.63 9.67
CA PRO A 73 5.71 -29.05 10.88
C PRO A 73 6.03 -27.91 11.87
N GLY A 74 5.76 -26.66 11.50
CA GLY A 74 6.06 -25.47 12.32
C GLY A 74 4.86 -24.92 13.10
N ASN A 75 5.02 -23.75 13.70
CA ASN A 75 3.97 -23.11 14.50
C ASN A 75 2.66 -22.88 13.72
N ASN A 76 2.76 -22.49 12.43
CA ASN A 76 1.58 -22.35 11.56
C ASN A 76 0.76 -23.64 11.46
N GLY A 77 1.45 -24.79 11.38
CA GLY A 77 0.79 -26.10 11.41
C GLY A 77 0.19 -26.42 12.77
N GLY A 78 0.82 -25.96 13.85
CA GLY A 78 0.26 -25.98 15.21
C GLY A 78 -1.06 -25.21 15.31
N ASP A 79 -1.13 -24.00 14.76
CA ASP A 79 -2.36 -23.19 14.70
C ASP A 79 -3.48 -23.96 13.96
N GLY A 80 -3.14 -24.60 12.83
CA GLY A 80 -4.06 -25.47 12.09
C GLY A 80 -4.55 -26.68 12.90
N LEU A 81 -3.67 -27.33 13.67
CA LEU A 81 -4.02 -28.46 14.53
C LEU A 81 -4.94 -28.05 15.71
N ILE A 82 -4.71 -26.86 16.29
CA ILE A 82 -5.63 -26.29 17.28
C ILE A 82 -6.97 -25.99 16.62
N ALA A 83 -6.99 -25.34 15.45
CA ALA A 83 -8.22 -25.06 14.72
C ALA A 83 -9.00 -26.34 14.42
N ALA A 84 -8.33 -27.42 14.02
CA ALA A 84 -8.94 -28.73 13.81
C ALA A 84 -9.62 -29.25 15.08
N THR A 85 -8.92 -29.19 16.22
CA THR A 85 -9.43 -29.62 17.53
C THR A 85 -10.67 -28.82 17.95
N GLU A 86 -10.62 -27.50 17.82
CA GLU A 86 -11.74 -26.59 18.14
C GLU A 86 -12.95 -26.84 17.23
N LEU A 87 -12.73 -27.04 15.92
CA LEU A 87 -13.80 -27.37 14.97
C LEU A 87 -14.49 -28.70 15.31
N VAL A 88 -13.74 -29.73 15.72
CA VAL A 88 -14.33 -31.00 16.18
C VAL A 88 -15.15 -30.79 17.45
N ALA A 89 -14.66 -30.00 18.41
CA ALA A 89 -15.40 -29.65 19.61
C ALA A 89 -16.74 -28.93 19.30
N LEU A 90 -16.78 -28.18 18.19
CA LEU A 90 -17.97 -27.54 17.65
C LEU A 90 -18.84 -28.48 16.78
N GLY A 91 -18.57 -29.78 16.78
CA GLY A 91 -19.36 -30.79 16.09
C GLY A 91 -19.12 -30.89 14.58
N ARG A 92 -18.02 -30.32 14.07
CA ARG A 92 -17.66 -30.40 12.65
C ARG A 92 -16.95 -31.70 12.31
N THR A 93 -17.18 -32.21 11.10
CA THR A 93 -16.35 -33.28 10.54
C THR A 93 -15.05 -32.70 10.02
N VAL A 94 -13.92 -33.05 10.65
CA VAL A 94 -12.61 -32.52 10.31
C VAL A 94 -11.64 -33.65 9.99
N HIS A 95 -10.89 -33.51 8.90
CA HIS A 95 -9.75 -34.36 8.57
C HIS A 95 -8.48 -33.53 8.60
N VAL A 96 -7.36 -34.16 8.97
CA VAL A 96 -6.05 -33.49 9.05
C VAL A 96 -5.04 -34.25 8.22
N MET A 97 -4.28 -33.53 7.41
CA MET A 97 -3.04 -33.98 6.80
C MET A 97 -1.88 -33.24 7.43
N LEU A 98 -0.81 -33.95 7.78
CA LEU A 98 0.40 -33.37 8.35
C LEU A 98 1.58 -33.62 7.41
N LEU A 99 2.29 -32.55 7.04
CA LEU A 99 3.55 -32.67 6.32
C LEU A 99 4.66 -33.09 7.30
N GLY A 100 5.10 -34.34 7.16
CA GLY A 100 6.08 -34.97 8.05
C GLY A 100 5.41 -35.78 9.17
N GLU A 101 6.22 -36.22 10.12
CA GLU A 101 5.78 -37.14 11.18
C GLU A 101 5.36 -36.41 12.45
N ARG A 102 4.27 -36.86 13.08
CA ARG A 102 3.73 -36.29 14.33
C ARG A 102 4.77 -36.22 15.44
N ASP A 103 5.59 -37.27 15.58
CA ASP A 103 6.60 -37.39 16.63
C ASP A 103 7.86 -36.54 16.35
N ALA A 104 8.01 -36.01 15.14
CA ALA A 104 9.13 -35.14 14.77
C ALA A 104 8.87 -33.65 15.09
N LEU A 105 7.63 -33.30 15.43
CA LEU A 105 7.24 -31.94 15.80
C LEU A 105 7.92 -31.51 17.11
N LYS A 106 8.18 -30.21 17.24
CA LYS A 106 8.85 -29.61 18.40
C LYS A 106 8.11 -28.38 18.91
N GLY A 107 8.42 -27.97 20.14
CA GLY A 107 7.85 -26.77 20.76
C GLY A 107 6.33 -26.78 20.81
N ASP A 108 5.71 -25.65 20.50
CA ASP A 108 4.26 -25.46 20.57
C ASP A 108 3.50 -26.31 19.55
N ALA A 109 4.06 -26.55 18.35
CA ALA A 109 3.47 -27.45 17.37
C ALA A 109 3.33 -28.89 17.89
N ALA A 110 4.29 -29.36 18.71
CA ALA A 110 4.19 -30.68 19.35
C ALA A 110 3.10 -30.72 20.44
N LEU A 111 2.88 -29.61 21.15
CA LEU A 111 1.77 -29.48 22.09
C LEU A 111 0.43 -29.53 21.35
N ALA A 112 0.26 -28.75 20.29
CA ALA A 112 -0.95 -28.76 19.45
C ALA A 112 -1.23 -30.13 18.83
N ALA A 113 -0.18 -30.80 18.37
CA ALA A 113 -0.30 -32.15 17.86
C ALA A 113 -0.74 -33.15 18.93
N ARG A 114 -0.43 -32.96 20.22
CA ARG A 114 -0.94 -33.82 21.31
C ARG A 114 -2.42 -33.57 21.60
N GLU A 115 -2.91 -32.35 21.42
CA GLU A 115 -4.32 -32.00 21.58
C GLU A 115 -5.19 -32.67 20.50
N TRP A 116 -4.71 -32.74 19.25
CA TRP A 116 -5.43 -33.42 18.18
C TRP A 116 -5.60 -34.93 18.44
N LYS A 117 -6.84 -35.39 18.61
CA LYS A 117 -7.15 -36.82 18.85
C LYS A 117 -7.64 -37.58 17.62
N GLY A 118 -7.92 -36.88 16.52
CA GLY A 118 -8.37 -37.52 15.29
C GLY A 118 -7.26 -38.22 14.50
N PRO A 119 -7.60 -39.03 13.49
CA PRO A 119 -6.62 -39.64 12.61
C PRO A 119 -5.92 -38.61 11.74
N LEU A 120 -4.70 -38.93 11.30
CA LEU A 120 -4.01 -38.20 10.23
C LEU A 120 -4.24 -38.95 8.92
N LEU A 121 -4.72 -38.25 7.89
CA LEU A 121 -4.77 -38.77 6.53
C LEU A 121 -3.36 -38.78 5.93
N PRO A 122 -3.08 -39.68 4.95
CA PRO A 122 -1.83 -39.64 4.22
C PRO A 122 -1.62 -38.27 3.56
N PHE A 123 -0.40 -37.72 3.67
CA PHE A 123 -0.03 -36.47 3.01
C PHE A 123 0.23 -36.70 1.52
N LEU A 124 -0.83 -36.97 0.77
CA LEU A 124 -0.80 -37.27 -0.65
C LEU A 124 -1.95 -36.53 -1.35
N PRO A 125 -1.73 -35.91 -2.52
CA PRO A 125 -2.78 -35.21 -3.27
C PRO A 125 -4.09 -36.00 -3.45
N GLN A 126 -4.00 -37.32 -3.64
CA GLN A 126 -5.18 -38.17 -3.87
C GLN A 126 -6.04 -38.34 -2.60
N SER A 127 -5.50 -38.02 -1.42
CA SER A 127 -6.19 -38.14 -0.14
C SER A 127 -7.05 -36.92 0.20
N ILE A 128 -7.03 -35.84 -0.60
CA ILE A 128 -7.75 -34.59 -0.31
C ILE A 128 -9.25 -34.85 -0.19
N GLY A 129 -9.80 -35.74 -1.02
CA GLY A 129 -11.23 -36.04 -1.07
C GLY A 129 -12.05 -34.86 -1.59
N THR A 130 -13.26 -34.69 -1.05
CA THR A 130 -14.19 -33.61 -1.44
C THR A 130 -14.60 -32.77 -0.22
N PRO A 131 -13.65 -32.03 0.41
CA PRO A 131 -13.98 -31.15 1.51
C PRO A 131 -14.82 -29.96 1.03
N SER A 132 -15.65 -29.43 1.93
CA SER A 132 -16.35 -28.16 1.73
C SER A 132 -15.43 -26.95 1.88
N LEU A 133 -14.34 -27.11 2.64
CA LEU A 133 -13.33 -26.10 2.93
C LEU A 133 -11.98 -26.76 3.17
N ILE A 134 -10.91 -26.13 2.69
CA ILE A 134 -9.54 -26.48 3.05
C ILE A 134 -8.96 -25.36 3.92
N ILE A 135 -8.37 -25.72 5.06
CA ILE A 135 -7.57 -24.81 5.89
C ILE A 135 -6.10 -25.06 5.55
N ASP A 136 -5.47 -24.04 4.97
CA ASP A 136 -4.05 -24.02 4.66
C ASP A 136 -3.25 -23.53 5.87
N ALA A 137 -2.60 -24.48 6.53
CA ALA A 137 -1.72 -24.27 7.66
C ALA A 137 -0.31 -24.85 7.40
N LEU A 138 0.11 -24.94 6.13
CA LEU A 138 1.39 -25.54 5.76
C LEU A 138 2.59 -24.67 6.15
N PHE A 139 2.62 -23.42 5.70
CA PHE A 139 3.72 -22.48 5.94
C PHE A 139 3.17 -21.09 6.23
N GLY A 140 3.64 -20.47 7.31
CA GLY A 140 3.31 -19.08 7.64
C GLY A 140 4.24 -18.06 6.98
N SER A 141 4.26 -16.85 7.52
CA SER A 141 4.96 -15.68 6.94
C SER A 141 6.49 -15.76 6.88
N GLY A 142 7.13 -16.67 7.62
CA GLY A 142 8.59 -16.86 7.66
C GLY A 142 9.23 -17.53 6.43
N LEU A 143 8.45 -17.94 5.44
CA LEU A 143 8.96 -18.66 4.26
C LEU A 143 9.87 -17.79 3.38
N ASN A 144 11.14 -18.16 3.26
CA ASN A 144 12.15 -17.44 2.46
C ASN A 144 12.87 -18.30 1.41
N ARG A 145 12.37 -19.52 1.16
CA ARG A 145 12.91 -20.46 0.18
C ARG A 145 11.78 -20.99 -0.71
N PRO A 146 12.07 -21.33 -1.98
CA PRO A 146 11.08 -21.98 -2.84
C PRO A 146 10.53 -23.26 -2.20
N VAL A 147 9.21 -23.42 -2.23
CA VAL A 147 8.52 -24.65 -1.87
C VAL A 147 8.89 -25.74 -2.89
N LYS A 148 9.10 -26.97 -2.40
CA LYS A 148 9.55 -28.12 -3.20
C LYS A 148 8.83 -29.40 -2.77
N ASP A 149 9.03 -30.45 -3.56
CA ASP A 149 8.67 -31.83 -3.24
C ASP A 149 7.18 -31.97 -2.89
N GLN A 150 6.84 -32.79 -1.88
CA GLN A 150 5.46 -33.07 -1.48
C GLN A 150 4.64 -31.82 -1.17
N ALA A 151 5.26 -30.78 -0.63
CA ALA A 151 4.56 -29.54 -0.31
C ALA A 151 4.16 -28.78 -1.58
N LEU A 152 5.02 -28.78 -2.61
CA LEU A 152 4.71 -28.19 -3.91
C LEU A 152 3.55 -28.93 -4.57
N GLU A 153 3.62 -30.27 -4.63
CA GLU A 153 2.57 -31.11 -5.18
C GLU A 153 1.22 -30.90 -4.47
N MET A 154 1.24 -30.77 -3.13
CA MET A 154 0.05 -30.50 -2.35
C MET A 154 -0.56 -29.13 -2.66
N ILE A 155 0.25 -28.07 -2.74
CA ILE A 155 -0.23 -26.72 -3.07
C ILE A 155 -0.89 -26.71 -4.46
N GLU A 156 -0.26 -27.33 -5.45
CA GLU A 156 -0.81 -27.44 -6.80
C GLU A 156 -2.12 -28.23 -6.82
N ALA A 157 -2.18 -29.36 -6.11
CA ALA A 157 -3.37 -30.17 -5.99
C ALA A 157 -4.53 -29.42 -5.34
N VAL A 158 -4.28 -28.72 -4.22
CA VAL A 158 -5.28 -27.90 -3.52
C VAL A 158 -5.84 -26.83 -4.44
N ASN A 159 -4.97 -26.10 -5.14
CA ASN A 159 -5.39 -25.08 -6.10
C ASN A 159 -6.23 -25.65 -7.26
N ALA A 160 -5.99 -26.91 -7.65
CA ALA A 160 -6.74 -27.58 -8.72
C ALA A 160 -8.12 -28.08 -8.28
N THR A 161 -8.41 -28.18 -6.97
CA THR A 161 -9.71 -28.67 -6.47
C THR A 161 -10.88 -27.72 -6.75
N GLY A 162 -10.61 -26.41 -6.80
CA GLY A 162 -11.66 -25.37 -6.81
C GLY A 162 -12.41 -25.19 -5.49
N VAL A 163 -12.04 -25.93 -4.43
CA VAL A 163 -12.61 -25.78 -3.08
C VAL A 163 -12.11 -24.47 -2.47
N PRO A 164 -12.95 -23.71 -1.74
CA PRO A 164 -12.48 -22.52 -1.04
C PRO A 164 -11.38 -22.88 -0.03
N VAL A 165 -10.35 -22.03 0.03
CA VAL A 165 -9.23 -22.20 0.97
C VAL A 165 -9.19 -21.05 1.98
N LEU A 166 -9.06 -21.38 3.26
CA LEU A 166 -8.78 -20.45 4.35
C LEU A 166 -7.29 -20.58 4.72
N ALA A 167 -6.51 -19.53 4.50
CA ALA A 167 -5.09 -19.53 4.86
C ALA A 167 -4.87 -19.04 6.30
N VAL A 168 -3.94 -19.71 6.99
CA VAL A 168 -3.48 -19.38 8.34
C VAL A 168 -2.18 -18.58 8.25
N ASP A 169 -2.16 -17.42 8.89
CA ASP A 169 -1.14 -16.36 8.85
C ASP A 169 -0.90 -15.75 7.46
N LEU A 170 -0.46 -16.56 6.50
CA LEU A 170 -0.18 -16.18 5.12
C LEU A 170 -0.52 -17.39 4.22
N PRO A 171 -1.00 -17.20 2.98
CA PRO A 171 -1.13 -18.34 2.06
C PRO A 171 0.23 -19.01 1.85
N SER A 172 0.28 -20.32 2.09
CA SER A 172 1.50 -21.10 2.00
C SER A 172 2.14 -20.94 0.64
N GLY A 173 3.43 -20.60 0.63
CA GLY A 173 4.17 -20.28 -0.59
C GLY A 173 4.35 -18.78 -0.86
N ILE A 174 3.72 -17.89 -0.08
CA ILE A 174 4.00 -16.45 -0.15
C ILE A 174 5.09 -16.08 0.87
N ASN A 175 6.01 -15.20 0.48
CA ASN A 175 6.97 -14.61 1.42
C ASN A 175 6.31 -13.43 2.17
N GLY A 176 6.31 -13.47 3.50
CA GLY A 176 5.65 -12.45 4.32
C GLY A 176 6.26 -11.05 4.26
N ALA A 177 7.54 -10.91 3.92
CA ALA A 177 8.21 -9.61 3.81
C ALA A 177 8.06 -8.99 2.41
N THR A 178 8.09 -9.80 1.36
CA THR A 178 8.17 -9.30 -0.02
C THR A 178 6.88 -9.48 -0.82
N GLY A 179 6.00 -10.39 -0.40
CA GLY A 179 4.83 -10.81 -1.17
C GLY A 179 5.18 -11.68 -2.39
N ALA A 180 6.44 -12.07 -2.57
CA ALA A 180 6.82 -12.92 -3.70
C ALA A 180 6.34 -14.36 -3.54
N VAL A 181 5.99 -15.00 -4.66
CA VAL A 181 5.66 -16.43 -4.71
C VAL A 181 6.95 -17.25 -4.66
N MET A 182 7.07 -18.11 -3.66
CA MET A 182 8.21 -18.99 -3.42
C MET A 182 7.98 -20.34 -4.10
N GLY A 183 8.07 -20.40 -5.43
CA GLY A 183 7.82 -21.62 -6.22
C GLY A 183 6.35 -21.74 -6.63
N ALA A 184 5.48 -22.14 -5.70
CA ALA A 184 4.03 -22.12 -5.85
C ALA A 184 3.38 -21.55 -4.59
N ALA A 185 2.15 -21.05 -4.70
CA ALA A 185 1.41 -20.52 -3.56
C ALA A 185 -0.07 -20.90 -3.59
N ILE A 186 -0.64 -21.10 -2.40
CA ILE A 186 -2.07 -21.33 -2.19
C ILE A 186 -2.86 -20.08 -2.57
N ARG A 187 -3.93 -20.25 -3.34
CA ARG A 187 -4.89 -19.19 -3.66
C ARG A 187 -6.03 -19.20 -2.64
N ALA A 188 -5.87 -18.41 -1.59
CA ALA A 188 -6.86 -18.34 -0.52
C ALA A 188 -8.09 -17.54 -0.95
N ARG A 189 -9.27 -18.00 -0.50
CA ARG A 189 -10.50 -17.20 -0.52
C ARG A 189 -10.47 -16.18 0.62
N GLU A 190 -9.94 -16.58 1.76
CA GLU A 190 -9.77 -15.73 2.94
C GLU A 190 -8.47 -16.12 3.66
N THR A 191 -7.81 -15.14 4.28
CA THR A 191 -6.62 -15.33 5.12
C THR A 191 -6.88 -14.73 6.49
N VAL A 192 -6.55 -15.47 7.55
CA VAL A 192 -6.52 -14.96 8.93
C VAL A 192 -5.07 -14.79 9.33
N THR A 193 -4.64 -13.55 9.56
CA THR A 193 -3.33 -13.23 10.12
C THR A 193 -3.45 -12.75 11.55
N PHE A 194 -2.34 -12.71 12.27
CA PHE A 194 -2.34 -12.48 13.72
C PHE A 194 -1.61 -11.19 14.09
N PHE A 195 -2.18 -10.45 15.04
CA PHE A 195 -1.71 -9.19 15.63
C PHE A 195 -1.57 -8.02 14.64
N ARG A 196 -0.71 -8.15 13.62
CA ARG A 196 -0.51 -7.15 12.57
C ARG A 196 -0.35 -7.79 11.20
N ARG A 197 -0.72 -7.03 10.17
CA ARG A 197 -0.46 -7.43 8.79
C ARG A 197 1.05 -7.39 8.53
N LYS A 198 1.52 -8.36 7.76
CA LYS A 198 2.85 -8.37 7.14
C LYS A 198 2.84 -7.66 5.78
N PRO A 199 3.94 -7.05 5.31
CA PRO A 199 4.00 -6.38 4.01
C PRO A 199 3.55 -7.26 2.83
N GLY A 200 3.83 -8.57 2.88
CA GLY A 200 3.44 -9.53 1.84
C GLY A 200 1.93 -9.67 1.64
N HIS A 201 1.10 -9.22 2.58
CA HIS A 201 -0.35 -9.15 2.40
C HIS A 201 -0.80 -8.00 1.50
N LEU A 202 0.00 -6.92 1.44
CA LEU A 202 -0.35 -5.71 0.70
C LEU A 202 0.41 -5.61 -0.62
N LEU A 203 1.64 -6.12 -0.66
CA LEU A 203 2.46 -6.16 -1.87
C LEU A 203 1.96 -7.22 -2.85
N VAL A 204 2.06 -6.90 -4.15
CA VAL A 204 1.73 -7.81 -5.24
C VAL A 204 3.00 -8.59 -5.64
N PRO A 205 2.92 -9.93 -5.85
CA PRO A 205 1.70 -10.72 -6.02
C PRO A 205 1.01 -11.23 -4.75
N GLY A 206 1.65 -11.24 -3.58
CA GLY A 206 1.14 -11.87 -2.35
C GLY A 206 -0.29 -11.47 -1.98
N ARG A 207 -0.62 -10.18 -2.08
CA ARG A 207 -1.99 -9.65 -1.93
C ARG A 207 -3.04 -10.41 -2.73
N LEU A 208 -2.73 -10.79 -3.97
CA LEU A 208 -3.65 -11.47 -4.88
C LEU A 208 -3.93 -12.92 -4.46
N TYR A 209 -3.08 -13.50 -3.61
CA TYR A 209 -3.23 -14.86 -3.08
C TYR A 209 -3.96 -14.89 -1.73
N CYS A 210 -4.09 -13.75 -1.04
CA CYS A 210 -4.66 -13.69 0.31
C CYS A 210 -6.20 -13.73 0.33
N GLY A 211 -6.87 -13.35 -0.76
CA GLY A 211 -8.32 -13.18 -0.76
C GLY A 211 -8.77 -12.10 0.23
N LYS A 212 -9.87 -12.32 0.96
CA LYS A 212 -10.27 -11.43 2.06
C LYS A 212 -9.28 -11.58 3.22
N LEU A 213 -8.81 -10.46 3.79
CA LEU A 213 -7.86 -10.49 4.91
C LEU A 213 -8.55 -10.10 6.21
N LYS A 214 -8.41 -10.96 7.23
CA LYS A 214 -8.78 -10.68 8.63
C LYS A 214 -7.53 -10.67 9.50
N VAL A 215 -7.43 -9.69 10.40
CA VAL A 215 -6.39 -9.66 11.43
C VAL A 215 -7.05 -10.04 12.74
N ALA A 216 -6.52 -11.04 13.43
CA ALA A 216 -7.03 -11.54 14.68
C ALA A 216 -6.15 -11.10 15.85
N ASP A 217 -6.78 -10.69 16.94
CA ASP A 217 -6.11 -10.48 18.23
C ASP A 217 -5.86 -11.82 18.90
N ILE A 218 -4.58 -12.13 19.14
CA ILE A 218 -4.14 -13.39 19.75
C ILE A 218 -3.64 -13.20 21.19
N GLY A 219 -3.88 -12.03 21.79
CA GLY A 219 -3.44 -11.69 23.14
C GLY A 219 -2.03 -11.09 23.21
N ILE A 220 -1.55 -10.50 22.11
CA ILE A 220 -0.31 -9.71 22.10
C ILE A 220 -0.65 -8.28 22.47
N ASP A 221 -0.09 -7.81 23.58
CA ASP A 221 -0.26 -6.44 24.04
C ASP A 221 0.35 -5.46 23.02
N PRO A 222 -0.42 -4.50 22.47
CA PRO A 222 0.09 -3.48 21.55
C PRO A 222 1.30 -2.68 22.06
N ALA A 223 1.53 -2.64 23.38
CA ALA A 223 2.72 -2.01 23.97
C ALA A 223 4.05 -2.60 23.46
N VAL A 224 4.07 -3.83 22.91
CA VAL A 224 5.28 -4.37 22.25
C VAL A 224 5.75 -3.51 21.07
N LEU A 225 4.86 -2.73 20.47
CA LEU A 225 5.17 -1.85 19.34
C LEU A 225 6.07 -0.68 19.75
N ASP A 226 6.05 -0.25 21.02
CA ASP A 226 6.93 0.80 21.54
C ASP A 226 8.41 0.35 21.55
N GLU A 227 8.64 -0.96 21.68
CA GLU A 227 9.96 -1.59 21.63
C GLU A 227 10.40 -1.94 20.20
N ILE A 228 9.45 -2.33 19.35
CA ILE A 228 9.71 -2.70 17.95
C ILE A 228 9.95 -1.45 17.10
N LYS A 229 9.18 -0.39 17.32
CA LYS A 229 9.15 0.88 16.56
C LYS A 229 9.02 0.66 15.05
N PRO A 230 7.91 0.04 14.59
CA PRO A 230 7.73 -0.28 13.18
C PRO A 230 7.88 0.96 12.30
N GLN A 231 8.51 0.79 11.14
CA GLN A 231 8.68 1.85 10.15
C GLN A 231 7.81 1.64 8.90
N ALA A 232 7.06 0.53 8.84
CA ALA A 232 6.17 0.20 7.74
C ALA A 232 4.71 0.31 8.20
N PHE A 233 3.87 0.89 7.36
CA PHE A 233 2.46 1.12 7.65
C PHE A 233 1.59 0.76 6.44
N GLU A 234 0.35 0.39 6.69
CA GLU A 234 -0.69 0.51 5.68
C GLU A 234 -0.98 2.00 5.46
N ASN A 235 -1.22 2.40 4.21
CA ASN A 235 -1.65 3.78 3.93
C ASN A 235 -3.13 3.95 4.32
N ASP A 236 -3.36 4.01 5.62
CA ASP A 236 -4.65 4.19 6.28
C ASP A 236 -4.82 5.64 6.76
N PRO A 237 -6.05 6.19 6.80
CA PRO A 237 -6.28 7.54 7.33
C PRO A 237 -5.65 7.80 8.70
N ASN A 238 -5.61 6.83 9.62
CA ASN A 238 -4.99 7.03 10.94
C ASN A 238 -3.52 7.47 10.88
N LEU A 239 -2.81 7.13 9.80
CA LEU A 239 -1.41 7.50 9.60
C LEU A 239 -1.22 9.01 9.40
N TRP A 240 -2.20 9.67 8.80
CA TRP A 240 -2.05 11.05 8.33
C TRP A 240 -3.19 11.98 8.73
N LEU A 241 -4.29 11.49 9.31
CA LEU A 241 -5.44 12.29 9.77
C LEU A 241 -5.03 13.49 10.65
N PRO A 242 -4.08 13.36 11.60
CA PRO A 242 -3.59 14.51 12.38
C PRO A 242 -2.94 15.62 11.54
N HIS A 243 -2.55 15.30 10.30
CA HIS A 243 -1.89 16.19 9.35
C HIS A 243 -2.81 16.58 8.17
N PHE A 244 -4.06 16.11 8.14
CA PHE A 244 -4.99 16.42 7.06
C PHE A 244 -5.37 17.92 7.11
N PRO A 245 -5.23 18.66 5.99
CA PRO A 245 -5.46 20.10 6.01
C PRO A 245 -6.96 20.41 6.02
N VAL A 246 -7.42 21.03 7.11
CA VAL A 246 -8.81 21.49 7.25
C VAL A 246 -8.86 23.02 7.14
N PRO A 247 -9.65 23.58 6.21
CA PRO A 247 -9.86 25.03 6.13
C PRO A 247 -10.46 25.58 7.42
N ARG A 248 -9.87 26.67 7.93
CA ARG A 248 -10.38 27.37 9.11
C ARG A 248 -11.51 28.32 8.73
N ALA A 249 -12.48 28.52 9.62
CA ALA A 249 -13.59 29.47 9.42
C ALA A 249 -13.10 30.93 9.26
N ASP A 250 -12.00 31.30 9.93
CA ASP A 250 -11.33 32.59 9.82
C ASP A 250 -10.25 32.64 8.70
N GLY A 251 -10.13 31.56 7.92
CA GLY A 251 -9.12 31.41 6.89
C GLY A 251 -9.41 32.18 5.62
N HIS A 252 -8.35 32.50 4.88
CA HIS A 252 -8.43 33.07 3.53
C HIS A 252 -7.73 32.17 2.52
N LYS A 253 -8.03 32.33 1.22
CA LYS A 253 -7.42 31.52 0.15
C LYS A 253 -5.88 31.50 0.19
N TYR A 254 -5.24 32.59 0.61
CA TYR A 254 -3.77 32.63 0.76
C TYR A 254 -3.22 31.72 1.87
N GLY A 255 -4.02 31.46 2.92
CA GLY A 255 -3.66 30.52 3.99
C GLY A 255 -3.62 29.07 3.54
N ARG A 256 -4.29 28.75 2.43
CA ARG A 256 -4.27 27.43 1.76
C ARG A 256 -3.16 27.31 0.70
N GLY A 257 -2.27 28.29 0.62
CA GLY A 257 -1.11 28.33 -0.26
C GLY A 257 -1.43 28.46 -1.75
N HIS A 258 -0.37 28.45 -2.54
CA HIS A 258 -0.41 28.66 -3.99
C HIS A 258 0.46 27.62 -4.71
N ALA A 259 -0.19 26.70 -5.40
CA ALA A 259 0.48 25.70 -6.24
C ALA A 259 0.76 26.22 -7.64
N VAL A 260 1.90 25.83 -8.20
CA VAL A 260 2.31 26.10 -9.57
C VAL A 260 2.40 24.76 -10.31
N VAL A 261 1.87 24.67 -11.53
CA VAL A 261 2.04 23.49 -12.38
C VAL A 261 2.70 23.93 -13.68
N ILE A 262 3.78 23.25 -14.07
CA ILE A 262 4.49 23.52 -15.32
C ILE A 262 3.76 22.81 -16.47
N SER A 263 3.40 23.57 -17.51
CA SER A 263 2.80 23.03 -18.73
C SER A 263 3.85 22.69 -19.77
N GLY A 264 3.55 21.67 -20.57
CA GLY A 264 4.18 21.43 -21.84
C GLY A 264 3.81 22.45 -22.93
N GLU A 265 4.36 22.17 -24.11
CA GLU A 265 4.14 22.91 -25.35
C GLU A 265 2.70 22.78 -25.86
N LEU A 266 2.39 23.51 -26.94
CA LEU A 266 1.04 23.67 -27.49
C LEU A 266 0.21 22.37 -27.59
N SER A 267 0.83 21.26 -28.01
CA SER A 267 0.15 19.97 -28.22
C SER A 267 0.10 19.05 -26.99
N GLN A 268 0.74 19.41 -25.88
CA GLN A 268 0.93 18.55 -24.69
C GLN A 268 0.36 19.16 -23.40
N THR A 269 -0.59 20.09 -23.53
CA THR A 269 -1.18 20.84 -22.41
C THR A 269 -2.15 20.04 -21.53
N GLY A 270 -2.64 18.88 -21.99
CA GLY A 270 -3.67 18.09 -21.28
C GLY A 270 -3.26 17.66 -19.87
N ALA A 271 -2.07 17.08 -19.75
CA ALA A 271 -1.54 16.53 -18.51
C ALA A 271 -1.40 17.60 -17.41
N ALA A 272 -0.81 18.75 -17.74
CA ALA A 272 -0.69 19.88 -16.81
C ALA A 272 -2.04 20.48 -16.38
N ARG A 273 -3.06 20.47 -17.27
CA ARG A 273 -4.42 20.93 -16.91
C ARG A 273 -5.10 19.97 -15.93
N LEU A 274 -4.94 18.66 -16.10
CA LEU A 274 -5.42 17.65 -15.15
C LEU A 274 -4.75 17.83 -13.78
N ALA A 275 -3.43 17.99 -13.74
CA ALA A 275 -2.68 18.23 -12.52
C ALA A 275 -3.11 19.54 -11.83
N ALA A 276 -3.27 20.64 -12.57
CA ALA A 276 -3.70 21.92 -12.00
C ALA A 276 -5.12 21.84 -11.40
N ARG A 277 -6.04 21.12 -12.05
CA ARG A 277 -7.38 20.85 -11.51
C ARG A 277 -7.34 19.97 -10.26
N GLY A 278 -6.50 18.93 -10.27
CA GLY A 278 -6.25 18.07 -9.11
C GLY A 278 -5.76 18.86 -7.90
N ALA A 279 -4.81 19.78 -8.11
CA ALA A 279 -4.30 20.65 -7.04
C ALA A 279 -5.37 21.55 -6.42
N LEU A 280 -6.23 22.17 -7.25
CA LEU A 280 -7.36 22.96 -6.76
C LEU A 280 -8.34 22.11 -5.95
N ARG A 281 -8.72 20.94 -6.48
CA ARG A 281 -9.67 20.03 -5.83
C ARG A 281 -9.14 19.44 -4.52
N ALA A 282 -7.83 19.23 -4.42
CA ALA A 282 -7.16 18.78 -3.19
C ALA A 282 -7.05 19.87 -2.11
N GLY A 283 -7.48 21.11 -2.39
CA GLY A 283 -7.55 22.16 -1.39
C GLY A 283 -6.50 23.26 -1.52
N ALA A 284 -5.67 23.30 -2.58
CA ALA A 284 -4.83 24.48 -2.82
C ALA A 284 -5.70 25.75 -2.86
N GLY A 285 -5.23 26.83 -2.24
CA GLY A 285 -5.98 28.09 -2.19
C GLY A 285 -6.00 28.82 -3.53
N LEU A 286 -4.89 28.72 -4.24
CA LEU A 286 -4.67 29.28 -5.56
C LEU A 286 -3.84 28.28 -6.39
N VAL A 287 -4.09 28.25 -7.70
CA VAL A 287 -3.27 27.47 -8.64
C VAL A 287 -2.92 28.34 -9.84
N THR A 288 -1.63 28.35 -10.20
CA THR A 288 -1.13 28.95 -11.43
C THR A 288 -0.53 27.88 -12.32
N LEU A 289 -0.97 27.81 -13.57
CA LEU A 289 -0.32 27.04 -14.60
C LEU A 289 0.71 27.93 -15.31
N ALA A 290 1.99 27.58 -15.16
CA ALA A 290 3.11 28.20 -15.85
C ALA A 290 3.19 27.60 -17.26
N SER A 291 2.75 28.38 -18.24
CA SER A 291 2.61 27.97 -19.63
C SER A 291 3.73 28.57 -20.48
N PRO A 292 4.36 27.79 -21.36
CA PRO A 292 5.06 28.34 -22.52
C PRO A 292 4.17 29.32 -23.29
N CYS A 293 4.77 30.35 -23.90
CA CYS A 293 4.05 31.40 -24.62
C CYS A 293 3.20 30.86 -25.77
N ASP A 294 3.68 29.84 -26.49
CA ASP A 294 2.97 29.20 -27.60
C ASP A 294 1.70 28.46 -27.12
N ALA A 295 1.75 27.83 -25.95
CA ALA A 295 0.64 27.12 -25.32
C ALA A 295 -0.33 28.02 -24.53
N LEU A 296 0.03 29.30 -24.31
CA LEU A 296 -0.66 30.20 -23.39
C LEU A 296 -2.14 30.36 -23.72
N ALA A 297 -2.47 30.59 -24.99
CA ALA A 297 -3.85 30.79 -25.43
C ALA A 297 -4.71 29.52 -25.29
N VAL A 298 -4.15 28.35 -25.56
CA VAL A 298 -4.84 27.05 -25.38
C VAL A 298 -5.17 26.83 -23.91
N ASN A 299 -4.19 27.07 -23.04
CA ASN A 299 -4.38 26.92 -21.59
C ASN A 299 -5.36 27.95 -21.02
N ALA A 300 -5.20 29.24 -21.37
CA ALA A 300 -6.06 30.32 -20.89
C ALA A 300 -7.52 30.17 -21.33
N THR A 301 -7.76 29.57 -22.51
CA THR A 301 -9.12 29.31 -23.00
C THR A 301 -9.78 28.13 -22.26
N ALA A 302 -9.00 27.09 -21.93
CA ALA A 302 -9.52 25.88 -21.30
C ALA A 302 -9.70 26.00 -19.77
N LEU A 303 -8.99 26.93 -19.13
CA LEU A 303 -8.91 27.04 -17.68
C LEU A 303 -9.65 28.29 -17.18
N THR A 304 -10.68 28.10 -16.35
CA THR A 304 -11.44 29.23 -15.78
C THR A 304 -10.92 29.66 -14.41
N ALA A 305 -10.77 28.72 -13.47
CA ALA A 305 -10.36 29.01 -12.10
C ALA A 305 -8.84 28.98 -11.89
N VAL A 306 -8.12 28.23 -12.72
CA VAL A 306 -6.65 28.17 -12.69
C VAL A 306 -6.10 29.40 -13.40
N MET A 307 -5.24 30.16 -12.72
CA MET A 307 -4.55 31.29 -13.33
C MET A 307 -3.52 30.77 -14.33
N VAL A 308 -3.29 31.48 -15.42
CA VAL A 308 -2.28 31.09 -16.43
C VAL A 308 -1.25 32.21 -16.54
N ARG A 309 0.04 31.84 -16.52
CA ARG A 309 1.15 32.79 -16.66
C ARG A 309 2.14 32.30 -17.69
N ALA A 310 2.58 33.20 -18.57
CA ALA A 310 3.63 32.92 -19.55
C ALA A 310 4.99 32.74 -18.86
N ILE A 311 5.63 31.59 -19.08
CA ILE A 311 6.97 31.21 -18.62
C ILE A 311 7.61 30.34 -19.70
N ASP A 312 8.63 30.86 -20.37
CA ASP A 312 9.37 30.14 -21.42
C ASP A 312 10.72 29.60 -20.91
N THR A 313 11.30 30.23 -19.88
CA THR A 313 12.64 29.91 -19.40
C THR A 313 12.70 29.60 -17.90
N PRO A 314 13.66 28.77 -17.46
CA PRO A 314 13.91 28.52 -16.04
C PRO A 314 14.16 29.78 -15.20
N ASP A 315 14.81 30.81 -15.77
CA ASP A 315 15.06 32.07 -15.07
C ASP A 315 13.77 32.85 -14.81
N GLN A 316 12.81 32.81 -15.74
CA GLN A 316 11.49 33.41 -15.53
C GLN A 316 10.73 32.67 -14.43
N LEU A 317 10.82 31.33 -14.38
CA LEU A 317 10.25 30.55 -13.29
C LEU A 317 10.92 30.90 -11.96
N ALA A 318 12.25 30.96 -11.90
CA ALA A 318 12.99 31.35 -10.71
C ALA A 318 12.59 32.76 -10.22
N GLY A 319 12.45 33.72 -11.13
CA GLY A 319 11.97 35.07 -10.82
C GLY A 319 10.54 35.09 -10.28
N MET A 320 9.67 34.20 -10.75
CA MET A 320 8.33 34.01 -10.19
C MET A 320 8.38 33.39 -8.80
N LEU A 321 9.19 32.35 -8.59
CA LEU A 321 9.32 31.64 -7.31
C LEU A 321 10.11 32.42 -6.24
N ALA A 322 10.75 33.53 -6.61
CA ALA A 322 11.30 34.49 -5.66
C ALA A 322 10.19 35.07 -4.74
N ASP A 323 8.95 35.15 -5.23
CA ASP A 323 7.77 35.39 -4.40
C ASP A 323 7.37 34.10 -3.67
N ARG A 324 7.68 34.06 -2.37
CA ARG A 324 7.45 32.92 -1.47
C ARG A 324 5.98 32.52 -1.32
N ARG A 325 5.04 33.29 -1.86
CA ARG A 325 3.63 32.88 -1.94
C ARG A 325 3.43 31.67 -2.86
N PHE A 326 4.21 31.57 -3.94
CA PHE A 326 4.25 30.37 -4.80
C PHE A 326 5.07 29.29 -4.12
N ASN A 327 4.42 28.50 -3.27
CA ASN A 327 5.11 27.66 -2.31
C ASN A 327 5.13 26.17 -2.67
N ALA A 328 4.45 25.75 -3.73
CA ALA A 328 4.55 24.40 -4.26
C ALA A 328 4.58 24.37 -5.80
N VAL A 329 5.31 23.42 -6.39
CA VAL A 329 5.50 23.27 -7.84
C VAL A 329 5.35 21.81 -8.24
N GLY A 330 4.48 21.53 -9.21
CA GLY A 330 4.40 20.24 -9.91
C GLY A 330 5.06 20.34 -11.28
N VAL A 331 6.03 19.46 -11.55
CA VAL A 331 6.77 19.39 -12.83
C VAL A 331 6.71 17.98 -13.38
N GLY A 332 6.52 17.85 -14.70
CA GLY A 332 6.63 16.55 -15.36
C GLY A 332 5.51 16.19 -16.32
N PRO A 333 4.23 16.26 -15.91
CA PRO A 333 3.09 15.91 -16.76
C PRO A 333 3.09 16.64 -18.11
N GLY A 334 3.56 15.96 -19.16
CA GLY A 334 3.68 16.50 -20.52
C GLY A 334 4.68 17.65 -20.67
N ALA A 335 5.65 17.80 -19.76
CA ALA A 335 6.58 18.94 -19.76
C ALA A 335 7.64 18.86 -20.88
N GLY A 336 7.85 17.68 -21.46
CA GLY A 336 8.90 17.43 -22.44
C GLY A 336 10.25 17.06 -21.82
N ILE A 337 11.03 16.24 -22.52
CA ILE A 337 12.33 15.74 -22.06
C ILE A 337 13.45 16.62 -22.64
N ASP A 338 13.58 17.83 -22.11
CA ASP A 338 14.51 18.85 -22.60
C ASP A 338 15.23 19.62 -21.46
N ASP A 339 16.16 20.50 -21.84
CA ASP A 339 16.92 21.32 -20.89
C ASP A 339 16.05 22.36 -20.15
N ARG A 340 14.92 22.75 -20.73
CA ARG A 340 13.96 23.66 -20.08
C ARG A 340 13.30 22.95 -18.90
N THR A 341 12.82 21.72 -19.07
CA THR A 341 12.25 20.91 -17.99
C THR A 341 13.29 20.65 -16.91
N ARG A 342 14.52 20.27 -17.28
CA ARG A 342 15.63 20.12 -16.33
C ARG A 342 15.87 21.39 -15.53
N GLY A 343 15.98 22.54 -16.20
CA GLY A 343 16.19 23.83 -15.56
C GLY A 343 15.03 24.25 -14.66
N ASN A 344 13.78 23.99 -15.06
CA ASN A 344 12.59 24.26 -14.25
C ASN A 344 12.59 23.46 -12.95
N VAL A 345 13.00 22.19 -12.99
CA VAL A 345 13.17 21.38 -11.77
C VAL A 345 14.21 22.00 -10.84
N LEU A 346 15.39 22.35 -11.37
CA LEU A 346 16.46 22.95 -10.56
C LEU A 346 16.05 24.32 -9.99
N ALA A 347 15.31 25.13 -10.74
CA ALA A 347 14.78 26.41 -10.27
C ALA A 347 13.77 26.23 -9.12
N ALA A 348 12.87 25.24 -9.22
CA ALA A 348 11.91 24.93 -8.16
C ALA A 348 12.60 24.47 -6.87
N LEU A 349 13.59 23.58 -6.99
CA LEU A 349 14.37 23.09 -5.85
C LEU A 349 15.20 24.21 -5.21
N ALA A 350 15.88 25.04 -6.00
CA ALA A 350 16.65 26.18 -5.51
C ALA A 350 15.78 27.24 -4.81
N ALA A 351 14.54 27.40 -5.26
CA ALA A 351 13.56 28.25 -4.59
C ALA A 351 13.07 27.64 -3.26
N GLY A 352 13.34 26.36 -2.96
CA GLY A 352 12.86 25.70 -1.75
C GLY A 352 11.34 25.54 -1.69
N ALA A 353 10.67 25.53 -2.86
CA ALA A 353 9.25 25.25 -2.95
C ALA A 353 8.99 23.74 -2.73
N GLY A 354 7.83 23.39 -2.16
CA GLY A 354 7.40 22.00 -2.13
C GLY A 354 7.25 21.46 -3.54
N THR A 355 7.98 20.41 -3.91
CA THR A 355 8.13 20.02 -5.32
C THR A 355 7.66 18.59 -5.56
N VAL A 356 6.78 18.40 -6.54
CA VAL A 356 6.40 17.07 -7.05
C VAL A 356 7.00 16.88 -8.43
N LEU A 357 7.78 15.81 -8.60
CA LEU A 357 8.44 15.45 -9.85
C LEU A 357 7.86 14.15 -10.38
N ASP A 358 7.26 14.23 -11.56
CA ASP A 358 6.63 13.09 -12.24
C ASP A 358 7.15 12.95 -13.69
N ALA A 359 6.89 11.81 -14.32
CA ALA A 359 7.02 11.62 -15.77
C ALA A 359 8.30 12.22 -16.42
N ASP A 360 8.15 13.24 -17.26
CA ASP A 360 9.27 13.86 -17.99
C ASP A 360 10.28 14.51 -17.04
N ALA A 361 9.84 15.05 -15.90
CA ALA A 361 10.71 15.68 -14.92
C ALA A 361 11.65 14.67 -14.23
N LEU A 362 11.24 13.40 -14.12
CA LEU A 362 12.13 12.32 -13.68
C LEU A 362 13.04 11.89 -14.83
N THR A 363 12.49 11.81 -16.04
CA THR A 363 13.16 11.26 -17.22
C THR A 363 14.31 12.14 -17.71
N VAL A 364 14.21 13.47 -17.62
CA VAL A 364 15.30 14.38 -17.99
C VAL A 364 16.58 14.14 -17.19
N PHE A 365 16.50 13.55 -16.00
CA PHE A 365 17.66 13.22 -15.17
C PHE A 365 18.16 11.78 -15.35
N ALA A 366 17.57 10.98 -16.25
CA ALA A 366 17.95 9.57 -16.41
C ALA A 366 19.46 9.35 -16.70
N GLY A 367 20.08 10.28 -17.43
CA GLY A 367 21.51 10.25 -17.73
C GLY A 367 22.41 10.80 -16.61
N ALA A 368 21.86 11.52 -15.64
CA ALA A 368 22.60 12.09 -14.51
C ALA A 368 21.71 12.22 -13.24
N PRO A 369 21.29 11.10 -12.62
CA PRO A 369 20.39 11.14 -11.46
C PRO A 369 21.00 11.84 -10.24
N GLU A 370 22.32 11.75 -10.07
CA GLU A 370 23.01 12.37 -8.93
C GLU A 370 22.88 13.90 -8.92
N THR A 371 22.82 14.56 -10.09
CA THR A 371 22.56 16.00 -10.16
C THR A 371 21.22 16.37 -9.53
N LEU A 372 20.19 15.54 -9.72
CA LEU A 372 18.89 15.75 -9.08
C LEU A 372 18.99 15.51 -7.56
N PHE A 373 19.65 14.44 -7.14
CA PHE A 373 19.75 14.08 -5.72
C PHE A 373 20.58 15.10 -4.92
N GLU A 374 21.66 15.62 -5.50
CA GLU A 374 22.45 16.71 -4.90
C GLU A 374 21.62 17.98 -4.76
N ALA A 375 20.85 18.35 -5.79
CA ALA A 375 19.98 19.52 -5.74
C ALA A 375 18.91 19.38 -4.64
N ILE A 376 18.30 18.20 -4.49
CA ILE A 376 17.33 17.91 -3.43
C ILE A 376 17.99 18.04 -2.04
N LYS A 377 19.14 17.40 -1.83
CA LYS A 377 19.83 17.37 -0.53
C LYS A 377 20.46 18.71 -0.15
N SER A 378 20.64 19.63 -1.09
CA SER A 378 21.12 20.98 -0.80
C SER A 378 20.10 21.81 0.01
N GLY A 379 18.83 21.43 -0.01
CA GLY A 379 17.79 22.01 0.84
C GLY A 379 17.87 21.50 2.27
N ALA A 380 17.69 22.39 3.26
CA ALA A 380 17.79 22.02 4.68
C ALA A 380 16.70 21.04 5.17
N ASN A 381 15.50 21.08 4.57
CA ASN A 381 14.41 20.14 4.84
C ASN A 381 13.54 19.99 3.57
N PRO A 382 14.01 19.24 2.57
CA PRO A 382 13.39 19.23 1.25
C PRO A 382 11.98 18.63 1.29
N GLN A 383 10.98 19.41 0.88
CA GLN A 383 9.60 18.94 0.69
C GLN A 383 9.43 18.44 -0.74
N VAL A 384 10.11 17.35 -1.09
CA VAL A 384 10.17 16.83 -2.47
C VAL A 384 9.55 15.44 -2.55
N VAL A 385 8.68 15.23 -3.53
CA VAL A 385 8.06 13.95 -3.83
C VAL A 385 8.41 13.53 -5.27
N LEU A 386 9.00 12.35 -5.42
CA LEU A 386 9.23 11.70 -6.72
C LEU A 386 8.14 10.65 -6.94
N THR A 387 7.47 10.67 -8.10
CA THR A 387 6.32 9.78 -8.35
C THR A 387 6.52 8.78 -9.51
N PRO A 388 7.64 8.05 -9.61
CA PRO A 388 7.87 7.13 -10.73
C PRO A 388 6.85 5.98 -10.77
N HIS A 389 6.53 5.48 -11.96
CA HIS A 389 6.01 4.11 -12.11
C HIS A 389 7.17 3.10 -12.31
N GLU A 390 6.89 1.79 -12.33
CA GLU A 390 7.93 0.74 -12.45
C GLU A 390 8.81 0.84 -13.72
N GLY A 391 8.34 1.50 -14.78
CA GLY A 391 9.11 1.75 -16.00
C GLY A 391 9.98 3.01 -15.94
N GLU A 392 9.66 3.96 -15.06
CA GLU A 392 10.45 5.17 -14.80
C GLU A 392 11.44 4.96 -13.66
N PHE A 393 11.11 4.14 -12.67
CA PHE A 393 11.93 3.92 -11.48
C PHE A 393 13.39 3.55 -11.81
N PRO A 394 13.68 2.64 -12.77
CA PRO A 394 15.07 2.31 -13.14
C PRO A 394 15.82 3.44 -13.85
N ARG A 395 15.13 4.48 -14.35
CA ARG A 395 15.77 5.66 -14.97
C ARG A 395 16.58 6.44 -13.93
N LEU A 396 16.12 6.47 -12.68
CA LEU A 396 16.81 7.13 -11.57
C LEU A 396 17.54 6.16 -10.64
N PHE A 397 17.06 4.92 -10.53
CA PHE A 397 17.55 3.92 -9.57
C PHE A 397 17.86 2.59 -10.26
N SER A 398 18.71 2.61 -11.28
CA SER A 398 18.99 1.46 -12.16
C SER A 398 19.50 0.22 -11.42
N ASP A 399 20.27 0.40 -10.35
CA ASP A 399 20.77 -0.62 -9.43
C ASP A 399 19.71 -1.22 -8.49
N MET A 400 18.51 -0.62 -8.45
CA MET A 400 17.40 -1.02 -7.59
C MET A 400 16.24 -1.65 -8.38
N SER A 401 16.53 -2.27 -9.51
CA SER A 401 15.54 -2.95 -10.35
C SER A 401 14.88 -4.17 -9.65
N ASN A 402 13.69 -4.56 -10.12
CA ASN A 402 12.88 -5.65 -9.56
C ASN A 402 13.39 -7.08 -9.86
N LYS A 403 14.70 -7.27 -10.02
CA LYS A 403 15.27 -8.56 -10.47
C LYS A 403 15.42 -9.60 -9.34
N ASN A 404 15.48 -9.15 -8.09
CA ASN A 404 15.63 -10.04 -6.93
C ASN A 404 14.26 -10.19 -6.21
N PRO A 405 13.62 -11.37 -6.21
CA PRO A 405 12.33 -11.58 -5.56
C PRO A 405 12.38 -11.47 -4.02
N LEU A 406 13.57 -11.54 -3.43
CA LEU A 406 13.79 -11.32 -2.00
C LEU A 406 14.00 -9.85 -1.65
N ARG A 407 14.14 -8.96 -2.64
CA ARG A 407 14.20 -7.52 -2.41
C ARG A 407 12.81 -6.94 -2.68
N SER A 408 12.08 -6.61 -1.62
CA SER A 408 10.70 -6.13 -1.76
C SER A 408 10.62 -4.78 -2.46
N LYS A 409 9.44 -4.47 -3.02
CA LYS A 409 9.12 -3.11 -3.48
C LYS A 409 9.30 -2.09 -2.34
N LEU A 410 8.87 -2.44 -1.13
CA LEU A 410 9.05 -1.64 0.08
C LEU A 410 10.52 -1.28 0.33
N GLU A 411 11.41 -2.26 0.31
CA GLU A 411 12.85 -2.07 0.50
C GLU A 411 13.48 -1.23 -0.63
N ARG A 412 13.14 -1.51 -1.90
CA ARG A 412 13.63 -0.73 -3.04
C ARG A 412 13.30 0.75 -2.89
N VAL A 413 12.06 1.06 -2.52
CA VAL A 413 11.56 2.43 -2.43
C VAL A 413 12.15 3.16 -1.22
N ARG A 414 12.34 2.48 -0.08
CA ARG A 414 13.07 3.05 1.07
C ARG A 414 14.50 3.43 0.73
N VAL A 415 15.24 2.54 0.07
CA VAL A 415 16.62 2.82 -0.35
C VAL A 415 16.66 3.96 -1.37
N ALA A 416 15.69 4.03 -2.28
CA ALA A 416 15.55 5.14 -3.22
C ALA A 416 15.26 6.48 -2.52
N ALA A 417 14.40 6.50 -1.50
CA ALA A 417 14.10 7.69 -0.71
C ALA A 417 15.33 8.19 0.05
N GLN A 418 16.05 7.29 0.72
CA GLN A 418 17.32 7.62 1.40
C GLN A 418 18.38 8.14 0.41
N ARG A 419 18.53 7.48 -0.75
CA ARG A 419 19.51 7.88 -1.77
C ARG A 419 19.20 9.25 -2.37
N SER A 420 17.94 9.52 -2.69
CA SER A 420 17.53 10.79 -3.31
C SER A 420 17.41 11.94 -2.30
N GLY A 421 17.17 11.64 -1.02
CA GLY A 421 16.81 12.66 -0.03
C GLY A 421 15.36 13.18 -0.18
N ALA A 422 14.56 12.55 -1.03
CA ALA A 422 13.16 12.89 -1.27
C ALA A 422 12.22 11.76 -0.84
N VAL A 423 10.94 12.09 -0.66
CA VAL A 423 9.88 11.08 -0.57
C VAL A 423 9.72 10.43 -1.94
N VAL A 424 9.71 9.11 -1.99
CA VAL A 424 9.51 8.35 -3.23
C VAL A 424 8.19 7.60 -3.17
N LEU A 425 7.33 7.87 -4.14
CA LEU A 425 6.06 7.20 -4.38
C LEU A 425 6.22 6.33 -5.63
N LEU A 426 6.33 5.02 -5.46
CA LEU A 426 6.41 4.08 -6.58
C LEU A 426 5.02 3.57 -6.96
N LYS A 427 4.48 4.14 -8.05
CA LYS A 427 3.12 3.88 -8.55
C LYS A 427 2.94 2.41 -8.93
N GLY A 428 1.76 1.87 -8.64
CA GLY A 428 1.36 0.51 -8.98
C GLY A 428 0.10 0.06 -8.20
N PRO A 429 -0.37 -1.18 -8.42
CA PRO A 429 -1.52 -1.73 -7.68
C PRO A 429 -1.28 -1.81 -6.16
N ASP A 430 -0.02 -1.83 -5.76
CA ASP A 430 0.52 -1.81 -4.40
C ASP A 430 1.42 -0.58 -4.23
N THR A 431 0.91 0.61 -4.52
CA THR A 431 1.72 1.85 -4.46
C THR A 431 2.42 1.97 -3.10
N VAL A 432 3.74 2.16 -3.12
CA VAL A 432 4.57 2.32 -1.92
C VAL A 432 5.05 3.75 -1.85
N VAL A 433 4.88 4.38 -0.70
CA VAL A 433 5.44 5.70 -0.37
C VAL A 433 6.53 5.50 0.68
N ALA A 434 7.74 6.00 0.47
CA ALA A 434 8.79 5.97 1.49
C ALA A 434 9.43 7.35 1.68
N SER A 435 9.75 7.64 2.94
CA SER A 435 10.45 8.85 3.37
C SER A 435 11.94 8.56 3.58
N PRO A 436 12.83 9.56 3.39
CA PRO A 436 14.26 9.43 3.72
C PRO A 436 14.53 9.08 5.19
N ASP A 437 13.59 9.39 6.10
CA ASP A 437 13.67 9.06 7.52
C ASP A 437 13.47 7.57 7.85
N GLY A 438 13.10 6.75 6.84
CA GLY A 438 12.88 5.31 6.96
C GLY A 438 11.42 4.88 7.00
N ARG A 439 10.48 5.81 7.30
CA ARG A 439 9.05 5.53 7.27
C ARG A 439 8.61 5.15 5.87
N ALA A 440 7.67 4.23 5.78
CA ALA A 440 7.05 3.86 4.51
C ALA A 440 5.62 3.36 4.68
N ALA A 441 4.77 3.63 3.70
CA ALA A 441 3.38 3.22 3.66
C ALA A 441 3.06 2.42 2.38
N ILE A 442 2.18 1.44 2.47
CA ILE A 442 1.70 0.63 1.34
C ILE A 442 0.20 0.85 1.13
N ALA A 443 -0.20 1.27 -0.06
CA ALA A 443 -1.59 1.49 -0.40
C ALA A 443 -2.36 0.18 -0.62
N PHE A 444 -3.57 0.12 -0.08
CA PHE A 444 -4.46 -1.05 -0.18
C PHE A 444 -5.81 -0.76 -0.82
N ASN A 445 -6.15 0.50 -1.10
CA ASN A 445 -7.50 0.90 -1.51
C ASN A 445 -7.68 1.17 -3.01
N ALA A 446 -6.60 1.11 -3.81
CA ALA A 446 -6.66 1.45 -5.24
C ALA A 446 -7.35 0.34 -6.07
N PRO A 447 -8.39 0.66 -6.85
CA PRO A 447 -9.05 -0.30 -7.72
C PRO A 447 -8.37 -0.42 -9.10
N PRO A 448 -8.60 -1.50 -9.86
CA PRO A 448 -7.90 -1.76 -11.12
C PRO A 448 -8.23 -0.76 -12.24
N TRP A 449 -9.41 -0.12 -12.22
CA TRP A 449 -9.79 0.87 -13.24
C TRP A 449 -9.04 2.20 -13.13
N LEU A 450 -8.21 2.38 -12.09
CA LEU A 450 -7.25 3.48 -11.99
C LEU A 450 -6.16 3.42 -13.08
N ALA A 451 -6.00 2.28 -13.75
CA ALA A 451 -5.08 2.08 -14.87
C ALA A 451 -5.58 2.76 -16.17
N THR A 452 -5.77 4.08 -16.12
CA THR A 452 -6.16 4.93 -17.25
C THR A 452 -5.15 6.07 -17.44
N ALA A 453 -4.99 6.53 -18.69
CA ALA A 453 -4.08 7.63 -19.01
C ALA A 453 -4.54 8.92 -18.31
N GLY A 454 -3.59 9.72 -17.82
CA GLY A 454 -3.87 10.96 -17.11
C GLY A 454 -4.18 10.83 -15.61
N SER A 455 -4.43 9.62 -15.10
CA SER A 455 -4.64 9.38 -13.65
C SER A 455 -3.42 9.82 -12.82
N GLY A 456 -2.21 9.49 -13.29
CA GLY A 456 -0.96 9.94 -12.67
C GLY A 456 -0.82 11.46 -12.62
N ASP A 457 -1.30 12.18 -13.64
CA ASP A 457 -1.26 13.64 -13.68
C ASP A 457 -2.15 14.25 -12.60
N VAL A 458 -3.35 13.66 -12.40
CA VAL A 458 -4.25 14.06 -11.32
C VAL A 458 -3.61 13.79 -9.95
N LEU A 459 -2.97 12.65 -9.75
CA LEU A 459 -2.25 12.33 -8.52
C LEU A 459 -1.13 13.36 -8.24
N THR A 460 -0.33 13.70 -9.25
CA THR A 460 0.71 14.75 -9.16
C THR A 460 0.10 16.09 -8.73
N GLY A 461 -1.05 16.44 -9.31
CA GLY A 461 -1.84 17.60 -8.91
C GLY A 461 -2.27 17.58 -7.45
N ILE A 462 -2.89 16.47 -7.00
CA ILE A 462 -3.37 16.31 -5.62
C ILE A 462 -2.23 16.51 -4.62
N ILE A 463 -1.09 15.85 -4.83
CA ILE A 463 0.07 15.96 -3.94
C ILE A 463 0.61 17.39 -3.95
N THR A 464 0.70 18.03 -5.12
CA THR A 464 1.15 19.43 -5.23
C THR A 464 0.22 20.38 -4.45
N GLY A 465 -1.09 20.15 -4.50
CA GLY A 465 -2.07 20.94 -3.74
C GLY A 465 -1.97 20.76 -2.23
N LEU A 466 -1.63 19.55 -1.77
CA LEU A 466 -1.38 19.28 -0.35
C LEU A 466 -0.07 19.92 0.13
N LEU A 467 1.00 19.86 -0.68
CA LEU A 467 2.25 20.59 -0.40
C LEU A 467 2.03 22.10 -0.34
N ALA A 468 1.17 22.66 -1.20
CA ALA A 468 0.81 24.08 -1.15
C ALA A 468 0.14 24.44 0.19
N GLN A 469 -0.66 23.53 0.75
CA GLN A 469 -1.26 23.68 2.07
C GLN A 469 -0.27 23.42 3.23
N ARG A 470 1.02 23.22 2.93
CA ARG A 470 2.11 22.94 3.89
C ARG A 470 1.98 21.61 4.63
N VAL A 471 1.26 20.66 4.04
CA VAL A 471 1.34 19.26 4.48
C VAL A 471 2.75 18.76 4.18
N ALA A 472 3.38 18.07 5.12
CA ALA A 472 4.71 17.51 4.93
C ALA A 472 4.71 16.45 3.82
N ALA A 473 5.84 16.31 3.11
CA ALA A 473 5.90 15.56 1.85
C ALA A 473 5.48 14.09 1.96
N PHE A 474 5.79 13.42 3.07
CA PHE A 474 5.42 12.03 3.27
C PHE A 474 3.90 11.90 3.44
N GLU A 475 3.32 12.71 4.32
CA GLU A 475 1.89 12.77 4.59
C GLU A 475 1.12 13.22 3.34
N ALA A 476 1.61 14.22 2.59
CA ALA A 476 1.01 14.68 1.34
C ALA A 476 0.97 13.58 0.28
N ALA A 477 2.04 12.78 0.15
CA ALA A 477 2.07 11.63 -0.76
C ALA A 477 1.10 10.53 -0.30
N CYS A 478 1.07 10.20 1.00
CA CYS A 478 0.14 9.23 1.58
C CYS A 478 -1.33 9.62 1.38
N ILE A 479 -1.71 10.85 1.76
CA ILE A 479 -3.04 11.43 1.55
C ILE A 479 -3.39 11.40 0.06
N GLY A 480 -2.47 11.87 -0.79
CA GLY A 480 -2.70 11.93 -2.23
C GLY A 480 -2.99 10.56 -2.86
N VAL A 481 -2.20 9.54 -2.52
CA VAL A 481 -2.43 8.16 -2.97
C VAL A 481 -3.76 7.62 -2.47
N TRP A 482 -4.08 7.83 -1.20
CA TRP A 482 -5.32 7.33 -0.61
C TRP A 482 -6.54 7.99 -1.26
N MET A 483 -6.56 9.33 -1.36
CA MET A 483 -7.66 10.09 -1.97
C MET A 483 -7.83 9.74 -3.44
N HIS A 484 -6.74 9.54 -4.18
CA HIS A 484 -6.77 9.12 -5.57
C HIS A 484 -7.38 7.73 -5.75
N GLY A 485 -7.05 6.77 -4.86
CA GLY A 485 -7.67 5.45 -4.82
C GLY A 485 -9.16 5.50 -4.48
N GLU A 486 -9.55 6.27 -3.46
CA GLU A 486 -10.97 6.44 -3.08
C GLU A 486 -11.79 7.16 -4.15
N ALA A 487 -11.21 8.16 -4.83
CA ALA A 487 -11.85 8.87 -5.94
C ALA A 487 -12.12 7.94 -7.12
N ALA A 488 -11.17 7.03 -7.40
CA ALA A 488 -11.37 5.97 -8.37
C ALA A 488 -12.49 5.02 -7.93
N CYS A 489 -12.48 4.57 -6.68
CA CYS A 489 -13.53 3.71 -6.13
C CYS A 489 -14.92 4.34 -6.27
N GLU A 490 -15.04 5.63 -6.00
CA GLU A 490 -16.28 6.41 -6.14
C GLU A 490 -16.76 6.47 -7.60
N ALA A 491 -15.85 6.68 -8.56
CA ALA A 491 -16.20 6.76 -9.98
C ALA A 491 -16.60 5.39 -10.57
N GLY A 492 -15.90 4.33 -10.18
CA GLY A 492 -16.18 2.96 -10.62
C GLY A 492 -15.72 2.61 -12.05
N PRO A 493 -16.20 1.47 -12.59
CA PRO A 493 -15.82 1.00 -13.92
C PRO A 493 -16.18 1.99 -15.04
N GLY A 494 -15.24 2.24 -15.96
CA GLY A 494 -15.38 3.23 -17.03
C GLY A 494 -14.73 4.58 -16.75
N LEU A 495 -14.11 4.74 -15.57
CA LEU A 495 -13.35 5.91 -15.14
C LEU A 495 -12.40 6.46 -16.24
N ILE A 496 -12.50 7.77 -16.48
CA ILE A 496 -11.45 8.57 -17.13
C ILE A 496 -10.78 9.51 -16.11
N ALA A 497 -9.63 10.10 -16.46
CA ALA A 497 -8.86 10.90 -15.50
C ALA A 497 -9.62 12.13 -14.97
N GLU A 498 -10.46 12.75 -15.80
CA GLU A 498 -11.26 13.92 -15.44
C GLU A 498 -12.23 13.62 -14.28
N ASP A 499 -12.81 12.42 -14.26
CA ASP A 499 -13.78 12.00 -13.25
C ASP A 499 -13.18 12.00 -11.84
N LEU A 500 -11.88 11.66 -11.71
CA LEU A 500 -11.18 11.63 -10.42
C LEU A 500 -11.31 12.97 -9.70
N THR A 501 -11.16 14.08 -10.43
CA THR A 501 -11.27 15.42 -9.84
C THR A 501 -12.71 15.78 -9.44
N GLU A 502 -13.70 15.15 -10.06
CA GLU A 502 -15.12 15.38 -9.78
C GLU A 502 -15.64 14.53 -8.61
N THR A 503 -15.03 13.38 -8.34
CA THR A 503 -15.38 12.53 -7.20
C THR A 503 -14.64 12.90 -5.92
N LEU A 504 -13.51 13.61 -6.00
CA LEU A 504 -12.75 14.08 -4.83
C LEU A 504 -13.58 14.80 -3.75
N PRO A 505 -14.55 15.69 -4.06
CA PRO A 505 -15.42 16.28 -3.04
C PRO A 505 -16.20 15.26 -2.21
N ALA A 506 -16.63 14.14 -2.79
CA ALA A 506 -17.28 13.07 -2.04
C ALA A 506 -16.31 12.36 -1.10
N VAL A 507 -15.06 12.16 -1.54
CA VAL A 507 -13.98 11.60 -0.71
C VAL A 507 -13.65 12.51 0.47
N ILE A 508 -13.48 13.82 0.24
CA ILE A 508 -13.16 14.80 1.28
C ILE A 508 -14.27 14.86 2.35
N ARG A 509 -15.54 14.82 1.93
CA ARG A 509 -16.69 14.76 2.84
C ARG A 509 -16.61 13.57 3.80
N ARG A 510 -16.25 12.39 3.30
CA ARG A 510 -16.04 11.21 4.16
C ARG A 510 -14.93 11.41 5.18
N VAL A 511 -13.81 12.04 4.78
CA VAL A 511 -12.72 12.36 5.71
C VAL A 511 -13.18 13.37 6.78
N TYR A 512 -14.00 14.36 6.40
CA TYR A 512 -14.58 15.30 7.36
C TYR A 512 -15.55 14.63 8.33
N ASP A 513 -16.39 13.71 7.85
CA ASP A 513 -17.27 12.92 8.71
C ASP A 513 -16.46 12.11 9.74
N GLU A 514 -15.32 11.53 9.33
CA GLU A 514 -14.39 10.81 10.22
C GLU A 514 -13.72 11.74 11.26
N LEU A 515 -13.39 12.96 10.86
CA LEU A 515 -12.83 13.99 11.75
C LEU A 515 -13.88 14.71 12.61
N GLY A 516 -15.18 14.43 12.42
CA GLY A 516 -16.27 15.13 13.10
C GLY A 516 -16.38 16.61 12.72
N ILE A 517 -16.01 16.97 11.49
CA ILE A 517 -16.05 18.34 10.96
C ILE A 517 -17.40 18.56 10.28
N GLU A 518 -18.15 19.58 10.71
CA GLU A 518 -19.39 20.00 10.05
C GLU A 518 -19.11 20.85 8.79
N TYR A 519 -19.87 20.64 7.70
CA TYR A 519 -19.71 21.34 6.42
C TYR A 519 -21.02 21.54 5.65
#